data_AF-A0A7Y2FNK8-F1
#
_entry.id   AF-A0A7Y2FNK8-F1
#
_cell.length_a   1.000
_cell.length_b   1.000
_cell.length_c   1.000
_cell.angle_alpha   90.00
_cell.angle_beta   90.00
_cell.angle_gamma   90.00
#
_symmetry.space_group_name_H-M   'P 1'
#
loop_
_entity.id
_entity.type
_entity.pdbx_description
1 polymer ?
#
loop_
_entity_poly.entity_id
_entity_poly.type
_entity_poly.pdbx_seq_one_letter_code
_entity_poly.pdbx_strand_id
1 'polypeptide(L)' 'MPTVLRRAGFRVFFFSDEGWEPPHVHVERGGGIVKYWLSEVAVAYYRGVGS' A
#
# COMPACT_ATOMS: atom_id res chain seq x y z
N MET A 1 -3.50 9.69 6.16
CA MET A 1 -3.12 8.43 5.46
C MET A 1 -3.22 8.61 3.95
N PRO A 2 -2.11 8.53 3.21
CA PRO A 2 -2.17 8.50 1.75
C PRO A 2 -2.81 7.19 1.27
N THR A 3 -3.76 7.29 0.33
CA THR A 3 -4.28 6.15 -0.41
C THR A 3 -3.41 5.93 -1.65
N VAL A 4 -2.92 4.72 -1.86
CA VAL A 4 -2.04 4.38 -2.99
C VAL A 4 -2.76 3.67 -4.13
N LEU A 5 -3.93 3.06 -3.86
CA LEU A 5 -4.76 2.44 -4.89
C LEU A 5 -6.24 2.47 -4.50
N ARG A 6 -7.10 2.75 -5.48
CA ARG A 6 -8.56 2.51 -5.41
C ARG A 6 -8.99 1.68 -6.61
N ARG A 7 -9.60 0.52 -6.39
CA ARG A 7 -10.11 -0.33 -7.47
C ARG A 7 -11.26 -1.20 -6.98
N ALA A 8 -12.37 -1.25 -7.73
CA ALA A 8 -13.51 -2.14 -7.46
C ALA A 8 -14.00 -2.13 -5.98
N GLY A 9 -14.04 -0.94 -5.36
CA GLY A 9 -14.48 -0.78 -3.97
C GLY A 9 -13.42 -1.15 -2.90
N PHE A 10 -12.21 -1.51 -3.31
CA PHE A 10 -11.06 -1.65 -2.41
C PHE A 10 -10.27 -0.35 -2.30
N ARG A 11 -9.82 -0.01 -1.08
CA ARG A 11 -8.89 1.09 -0.80
C ARG A 11 -7.61 0.52 -0.20
N VAL A 12 -6.46 0.77 -0.83
CA VAL A 12 -5.13 0.40 -0.32
C VAL A 12 -4.39 1.62 0.21
N PHE A 13 -3.87 1.57 1.43
CA PHE A 13 -3.39 2.76 2.16
C PHE A 13 -2.38 2.42 3.28
N PHE A 14 -1.58 3.42 3.70
CA PHE A 14 -0.60 3.31 4.80
C PHE A 14 -1.03 4.16 6.02
N PHE A 15 -0.84 3.67 7.26
CA PHE A 15 -0.93 4.56 8.45
C PHE A 15 0.38 5.32 8.60
N SER A 16 0.26 6.52 9.17
CA SER A 16 1.39 7.42 9.34
C SER A 16 2.14 7.18 10.65
N ASP A 17 1.63 6.31 11.53
CA ASP A 17 2.14 6.11 12.89
C ASP A 17 1.97 4.64 13.33
N GLU A 18 2.71 3.72 12.72
CA GLU A 18 2.69 2.28 13.02
C GLU A 18 4.01 1.78 13.63
N GLY A 19 4.84 2.69 14.12
CA GLY A 19 6.08 2.38 14.81
C GLY A 19 7.08 1.62 13.93
N TRP A 20 7.52 0.45 14.42
CA TRP A 20 8.65 -0.32 13.87
C TRP A 20 8.23 -1.63 13.22
N GLU A 21 6.97 -1.75 12.83
CA GLU A 21 6.48 -2.94 12.13
C GLU A 21 7.13 -3.09 10.74
N PRO A 22 7.31 -4.32 10.23
CA PRO A 22 7.78 -4.55 8.87
C PRO A 22 6.91 -3.81 7.82
N PRO A 23 7.42 -3.49 6.62
CA PRO A 23 6.63 -2.81 5.60
C PRO A 23 5.32 -3.54 5.28
N HIS A 24 4.20 -2.81 5.24
CA HIS A 24 2.87 -3.39 5.04
C HIS A 24 1.87 -2.36 4.49
N VAL A 25 0.73 -2.84 3.98
CA VAL A 25 -0.40 -2.01 3.56
C VAL A 25 -1.68 -2.45 4.25
N HIS A 26 -2.62 -1.51 4.34
CA HIS A 26 -4.00 -1.77 4.73
C HIS A 26 -4.88 -1.84 3.51
N VAL A 27 -5.81 -2.79 3.50
CA VAL A 27 -6.85 -2.90 2.48
C VAL A 27 -8.21 -2.79 3.16
N GLU A 28 -9.02 -1.81 2.76
CA GLU A 28 -10.38 -1.60 3.26
C GLU A 28 -11.41 -1.97 2.17
N ARG A 29 -12.46 -2.69 2.56
CA ARG A 29 -13.68 -2.89 1.77
C ARG A 29 -14.86 -3.27 2.68
N GLY A 30 -16.04 -2.72 2.38
CA GLY A 30 -17.29 -3.12 3.06
C GLY A 30 -17.28 -2.89 4.58
N GLY A 31 -16.55 -1.88 5.05
CA GLY A 31 -16.40 -1.56 6.48
C GLY A 31 -15.34 -2.39 7.22
N GLY A 32 -14.73 -3.38 6.57
CA GLY A 32 -13.62 -4.16 7.12
C GLY A 32 -12.26 -3.67 6.65
N ILE A 33 -11.23 -3.91 7.47
CA ILE A 33 -9.83 -3.60 7.18
C ILE A 33 -8.98 -4.86 7.41
N VAL A 34 -8.05 -5.13 6.51
CA VAL A 34 -7.03 -6.19 6.65
C VAL A 34 -5.63 -5.61 6.45
N LYS A 35 -4.65 -6.16 7.18
CA LYS A 35 -3.23 -5.81 7.12
C LYS A 35 -2.46 -6.88 6.35
N TYR A 36 -1.63 -6.46 5.38
CA TYR A 36 -0.77 -7.35 4.59
C TYR A 36 0.70 -6.95 4.71
N TRP A 37 1.53 -7.85 5.20
CA TRP A 37 2.99 -7.71 5.17
C TRP A 37 3.51 -7.75 3.73
N LEU A 38 4.42 -6.84 3.41
CA LEU A 38 5.16 -6.83 2.15
C LEU A 38 6.46 -7.60 2.37
N SER A 39 6.49 -8.88 2.00
CA SER A 39 7.66 -9.75 2.21
C SER A 39 8.80 -9.46 1.23
N GLU A 40 8.48 -9.09 -0.04
CA GLU A 40 9.46 -8.69 -1.07
C GLU A 40 8.85 -7.64 -2.03
N VAL A 41 9.51 -6.49 -2.25
CA VAL A 41 9.10 -5.43 -3.19
C VAL A 41 10.30 -4.86 -3.97
N ALA A 42 10.16 -4.65 -5.28
CA ALA A 42 11.15 -4.01 -6.17
C ALA A 42 10.39 -3.26 -7.31
N VAL A 43 10.85 -2.19 -7.98
CA VAL A 43 12.17 -1.54 -8.08
C VAL A 43 12.04 -0.03 -7.83
N ALA A 44 13.04 0.54 -7.17
CA ALA A 44 13.03 1.87 -6.57
C ALA A 44 13.29 3.07 -7.51
N TYR A 45 13.45 2.89 -8.82
CA TYR A 45 13.34 3.97 -9.82
C TYR A 45 13.16 3.43 -11.25
N TYR A 46 12.62 4.26 -12.14
CA TYR A 46 13.10 4.33 -13.54
C TYR A 46 12.77 5.70 -14.15
N ARG A 47 13.74 6.33 -14.81
CA ARG A 47 13.64 7.72 -15.31
C ARG A 47 13.60 7.69 -16.85
N GLY A 48 12.49 8.16 -17.43
CA GLY A 48 12.29 8.19 -18.89
C GLY A 48 11.54 6.98 -19.47
N VAL A 49 10.61 6.38 -18.70
CA VAL A 49 9.65 5.43 -19.27
C VAL A 49 8.43 6.25 -19.71
N GLY A 50 8.14 6.44 -21.01
CA GLY A 50 8.60 5.68 -22.18
C GLY A 50 9.40 6.47 -23.23
N SER A 51 9.99 5.66 -24.12
CA SER A 51 10.47 5.96 -25.48
C SER A 51 9.44 6.61 -26.39
#